data_AF-A0A662HB12-F1
#
_entry.id   AF-A0A662HB12-F1
#
_cell.length_a   1.000
_cell.length_b   1.000
_cell.length_c   1.000
_cell.angle_alpha   90.00
_cell.angle_beta   90.00
_cell.angle_gamma   90.00
#
_symmetry.space_group_name_H-M   'P 1'
#
loop_
_entity.id
_entity.type
_entity.pdbx_description
1 polymer ?
#
loop_
_entity_poly.entity_id
_entity_poly.type
_entity_poly.pdbx_seq_one_letter_code
_entity_poly.pdbx_strand_id
1 'polypeptide(L)'
;GWWVNSKLVKYDNYSKIVKIRLWDNWECSEIKKKMGLSKKPASQLIRGFLSGILSEHFNLKMVAEETKCIVKNDPCCEFVLKPAGKHWGNI
;
A
#
# COMPACT_ATOMS: atom_id res chain seq x y z
N GLY A 1 10.78 10.38 -8.68
CA GLY A 1 10.46 8.95 -8.48
C GLY A 1 8.98 8.80 -8.17
N TRP A 2 8.51 7.59 -7.85
CA TRP A 2 7.09 7.36 -7.50
C TRP A 2 6.71 7.87 -6.10
N TRP A 3 7.68 8.22 -5.26
CA TRP A 3 7.52 8.90 -3.98
C TRP A 3 8.82 9.66 -3.64
N VAL A 4 8.76 10.58 -2.68
CA VAL A 4 9.94 11.35 -2.23
C VAL A 4 10.70 10.61 -1.13
N ASN A 5 9.99 10.04 -0.17
CA ASN A 5 10.58 9.29 0.94
C ASN A 5 9.78 8.02 1.24
N SER A 6 10.44 7.00 1.79
CA SER A 6 9.81 5.77 2.24
C SER A 6 10.36 5.33 3.61
N LYS A 7 9.53 4.60 4.36
CA LYS A 7 9.94 4.00 5.63
C LYS A 7 9.30 2.64 5.80
N LEU A 8 10.15 1.64 6.05
CA LEU A 8 9.72 0.35 6.55
C LEU A 8 9.42 0.49 8.05
N VAL A 9 8.14 0.54 8.40
CA VAL A 9 7.69 0.75 9.78
C VAL A 9 7.70 -0.56 10.57
N LYS A 10 7.34 -1.66 9.91
CA LYS A 10 7.37 -3.00 10.50
C LYS A 10 7.72 -4.01 9.42
N TYR A 11 8.57 -4.96 9.77
CA TYR A 11 8.82 -6.17 9.01
C TYR A 11 8.85 -7.35 9.97
N ASP A 12 7.96 -8.31 9.77
CA ASP A 12 7.91 -9.53 10.57
C ASP A 12 7.91 -10.73 9.63
N ASN A 13 9.03 -11.46 9.64
CA ASN A 13 9.21 -12.62 8.79
C ASN A 13 8.40 -13.84 9.26
N TYR A 14 7.97 -13.91 10.52
CA TYR A 14 7.19 -15.05 11.02
C TYR A 14 5.71 -14.86 10.69
N SER A 15 5.12 -13.75 11.15
CA SER A 15 3.70 -13.44 10.90
C SER A 15 3.43 -12.95 9.47
N LYS A 16 4.49 -12.68 8.68
CA LYS A 16 4.41 -12.16 7.31
C LYS A 16 3.67 -10.82 7.25
N ILE A 17 3.78 -10.00 8.30
CA ILE A 17 3.17 -8.67 8.34
C ILE A 17 4.24 -7.62 8.03
N VAL A 18 3.97 -6.81 7.02
CA VAL A 18 4.85 -5.72 6.62
C VAL A 18 4.06 -4.41 6.61
N LYS A 19 4.65 -3.34 7.15
CA LYS A 19 4.06 -1.99 7.15
C LYS A 19 5.02 -1.00 6.53
N ILE A 20 4.58 -0.30 5.50
CA ILE A 20 5.39 0.66 4.73
C ILE A 20 4.67 2.01 4.70
N ARG A 21 5.42 3.09 4.88
CA ARG A 21 4.95 4.47 4.63
C ARG A 21 5.67 5.05 3.43
N LEU A 22 4.91 5.76 2.59
CA LEU A 22 5.40 6.50 1.43
C LEU A 22 4.93 7.95 1.54
N TRP A 23 5.87 8.90 1.49
CA TRP A 23 5.59 10.34 1.47
C TRP A 23 5.62 10.86 0.05
N ASP A 24 4.68 11.74 -0.25
CA ASP A 24 4.48 12.29 -1.60
C ASP A 24 4.36 11.19 -2.66
N ASN A 25 3.55 10.16 -2.36
CA ASN A 25 3.21 9.13 -3.34
C ASN A 25 2.63 9.80 -4.58
N TRP A 26 3.32 9.65 -5.71
CA TRP A 26 3.00 10.30 -6.98
C TRP A 26 1.58 9.98 -7.44
N GLU A 27 1.15 8.71 -7.39
CA GLU A 27 -0.20 8.29 -7.81
C GLU A 27 -1.27 9.09 -7.05
N CYS A 28 -1.19 9.10 -5.72
CA CYS A 28 -2.12 9.85 -4.88
C CYS A 28 -1.98 11.36 -4.99
N SER A 29 -0.77 11.87 -5.18
CA SER A 29 -0.52 13.30 -5.32
C SER A 29 -1.17 13.84 -6.59
N GLU A 30 -1.06 13.10 -7.70
CA GLU A 30 -1.72 13.46 -8.95
C GLU A 30 -3.24 13.31 -8.88
N ILE A 31 -3.76 12.26 -8.23
CA ILE A 31 -5.20 12.11 -7.98
C ILE A 31 -5.72 13.28 -7.14
N LYS A 32 -5.03 13.64 -6.05
CA LYS A 32 -5.42 14.77 -5.20
C LYS A 32 -5.42 16.10 -5.97
N LYS A 33 -4.42 16.35 -6.82
CA LYS A 33 -4.34 17.57 -7.65
C LYS A 33 -5.49 17.65 -8.67
N LYS A 34 -5.86 16.53 -9.31
CA LYS A 34 -6.85 16.51 -10.39
C LYS A 34 -8.29 16.36 -9.92
N MET A 35 -8.52 15.56 -8.88
CA MET A 35 -9.87 15.17 -8.41
C MET A 35 -10.19 15.68 -7.00
N GLY A 36 -9.23 16.28 -6.29
CA GLY A 36 -9.40 16.74 -4.92
C GLY A 36 -9.32 15.61 -3.89
N LEU A 37 -9.88 15.88 -2.71
CA LEU A 37 -9.91 14.92 -1.60
C LEU A 37 -10.97 13.83 -1.81
N SER A 38 -10.70 12.63 -1.29
CA SER A 38 -11.63 11.49 -1.33
C SER A 38 -11.79 10.88 0.05
N LYS A 39 -12.96 10.28 0.29
CA LYS A 39 -13.22 9.49 1.51
C LYS A 39 -12.51 8.14 1.49
N LYS A 40 -12.08 7.66 0.31
CA LYS A 40 -11.45 6.35 0.11
C LYS A 40 -10.00 6.48 -0.36
N PRO A 41 -9.14 5.52 0.01
CA PRO A 41 -7.79 5.42 -0.54
C PRO A 41 -7.82 5.20 -2.06
N ALA A 42 -6.80 5.67 -2.76
CA ALA A 42 -6.78 5.68 -4.22
C ALA A 42 -5.48 5.12 -4.85
N SER A 43 -4.54 4.57 -4.05
CA SER A 43 -3.27 4.04 -4.57
C SER A 43 -3.42 2.63 -5.16
N GLN A 44 -4.10 2.46 -6.30
CA GLN A 44 -4.31 1.12 -6.87
C GLN A 44 -3.02 0.52 -7.42
N LEU A 45 -2.25 1.33 -8.15
CA LEU A 45 -1.00 0.90 -8.77
C LEU A 45 0.04 0.55 -7.70
N ILE A 46 0.23 1.41 -6.70
CA ILE A 46 1.19 1.15 -5.62
C ILE A 46 0.77 -0.07 -4.77
N ARG A 47 -0.53 -0.24 -4.50
CA ARG A 47 -1.01 -1.45 -3.81
C ARG A 47 -0.68 -2.71 -4.59
N GLY A 48 -0.93 -2.71 -5.90
CA GLY A 48 -0.61 -3.85 -6.77
C GLY A 48 0.89 -4.15 -6.77
N PHE A 49 1.71 -3.13 -6.97
CA PHE A 49 3.18 -3.24 -6.98
C PHE A 49 3.73 -3.84 -5.67
N LEU A 50 3.34 -3.29 -4.52
CA LEU A 50 3.79 -3.78 -3.21
C LEU A 50 3.30 -5.21 -2.93
N SER A 51 2.05 -5.52 -3.32
CA SER A 51 1.51 -6.88 -3.19
C SER A 51 2.31 -7.88 -4.02
N GLY A 52 2.67 -7.53 -5.26
CA GLY A 52 3.46 -8.39 -6.14
C GLY A 52 4.85 -8.70 -5.58
N ILE A 53 5.62 -7.64 -5.25
CA ILE A 53 6.99 -7.80 -4.72
C ILE A 53 7.00 -8.62 -3.43
N LEU A 54 6.12 -8.33 -2.47
CA LEU A 54 6.13 -9.11 -1.24
C LEU A 54 5.55 -10.51 -1.42
N SER A 55 4.72 -10.74 -2.43
CA SER A 55 4.28 -12.10 -2.75
C SER A 55 5.43 -12.96 -3.23
N GLU A 56 6.28 -12.39 -4.11
CA GLU A 56 7.51 -13.04 -4.56
C GLU A 56 8.49 -13.26 -3.40
N HIS A 57 8.75 -12.21 -2.60
CA HIS A 57 9.68 -12.27 -1.46
C HIS A 57 9.33 -13.37 -0.44
N PHE A 58 8.04 -13.53 -0.12
CA PHE A 58 7.58 -14.53 0.85
C PHE A 58 7.16 -15.86 0.23
N ASN A 59 7.22 -16.00 -1.10
CA ASN A 59 6.68 -17.12 -1.86
C ASN A 59 5.25 -17.51 -1.40
N LEU A 60 4.42 -16.49 -1.17
CA LEU A 60 3.07 -16.61 -0.62
C LEU A 60 2.24 -15.44 -1.14
N LYS A 61 0.97 -15.65 -1.47
CA LYS A 61 0.10 -14.55 -1.91
C LYS A 61 -0.06 -13.50 -0.80
N MET A 62 0.48 -12.32 -1.01
CA MET A 62 0.39 -11.15 -0.12
C MET A 62 -0.56 -10.11 -0.71
N VAL A 63 -1.29 -9.41 0.15
CA VAL A 63 -2.18 -8.31 -0.25
C VAL A 63 -1.88 -7.04 0.53
N ALA A 64 -1.81 -5.91 -0.17
CA ALA A 64 -1.62 -4.60 0.41
C ALA A 64 -2.95 -3.88 0.66
N GLU A 65 -3.15 -3.47 1.91
CA GLU A 65 -4.24 -2.61 2.35
C GLU A 65 -3.71 -1.20 2.65
N GLU A 66 -4.27 -0.19 1.98
CA GLU A 66 -3.92 1.22 2.23
C GLU A 66 -4.74 1.76 3.40
N THR A 67 -4.08 1.94 4.55
CA THR A 67 -4.71 2.36 5.81
C THR A 67 -4.69 3.88 6.00
N LYS A 68 -3.71 4.56 5.38
CA LYS A 68 -3.61 6.03 5.29
C LYS A 68 -3.38 6.43 3.85
N CYS A 69 -3.93 7.56 3.44
CA CYS A 69 -3.81 8.05 2.06
C CYS A 69 -3.77 9.59 2.01
N ILE A 70 -2.86 10.16 1.23
CA ILE A 70 -2.77 11.62 1.03
C ILE A 70 -4.06 12.20 0.44
N VAL A 71 -4.79 11.42 -0.37
CA VAL A 71 -6.09 11.80 -0.94
C VAL A 71 -7.18 11.87 0.14
N LYS A 72 -7.04 11.13 1.24
CA LYS A 72 -7.88 11.24 2.44
C LYS A 72 -7.46 12.38 3.37
N ASN A 73 -6.47 13.19 2.97
CA ASN A 73 -5.83 14.21 3.78
C ASN A 73 -4.95 13.67 4.91
N ASP A 74 -4.51 12.41 4.84
CA ASP A 74 -3.49 11.87 5.74
C ASP A 74 -2.08 12.42 5.37
N PRO A 75 -1.11 12.47 6.30
CA PRO A 75 0.22 13.04 6.04
C PRO A 75 1.10 12.18 5.11
N CYS A 76 0.72 10.94 4.84
CA CYS A 76 1.42 10.00 3.96
C CYS A 76 0.48 8.87 3.53
N CYS A 77 0.93 8.06 2.58
CA CYS A 77 0.28 6.77 2.30
C CYS A 77 0.90 5.69 3.20
N GLU A 78 0.08 4.92 3.93
CA GLU A 78 0.53 3.80 4.78
C GLU A 78 -0.12 2.50 4.30
N PHE A 79 0.71 1.52 3.97
CA PHE A 79 0.31 0.21 3.48
C PHE A 79 0.61 -0.86 4.52
N VAL A 80 -0.38 -1.70 4.82
CA VAL A 80 -0.21 -2.93 5.60
C VAL A 80 -0.35 -4.10 4.65
N LEU A 81 0.71 -4.90 4.55
CA LEU A 81 0.76 -6.11 3.75
C LEU A 81 0.64 -7.32 4.67
N LYS A 82 -0.24 -8.24 4.29
CA LYS A 82 -0.55 -9.47 5.02
C LYS A 82 -0.84 -10.60 4.04
N PRO A 83 -0.70 -11.88 4.45
CA PRO A 83 -1.14 -13.00 3.62
C PRO A 83 -2.60 -12.82 3.18
N ALA A 84 -2.87 -13.15 1.93
CA ALA A 84 -4.23 -13.32 1.46
C ALA A 84 -4.86 -14.48 2.24
N GLY A 85 -5.85 -14.21 3.10
CA GLY A 85 -6.57 -15.26 3.81
C GLY A 85 -7.22 -16.26 2.82
N LYS A 86 -7.61 -17.45 3.31
CA LYS A 86 -8.23 -18.52 2.50
C LYS A 86 -9.46 -18.11 1.68
N HIS A 87 -10.01 -16.92 1.89
CA HIS A 87 -11.17 -16.39 1.15
C HIS A 87 -10.84 -15.44 -0.02
N TRP A 88 -9.56 -15.22 -0.36
CA TRP A 88 -9.20 -14.41 -1.53
C TRP A 88 -8.76 -15.29 -2.71
N GLY A 89 -9.73 -16.06 -3.23
CA GLY A 89 -9.52 -17.02 -4.32
C GLY A 89 -10.72 -17.88 -4.74
N ASN A 90 -11.94 -17.64 -4.25
CA ASN A 90 -13.15 -18.19 -4.89
C ASN A 90 -13.68 -17.13 -5.87
N ILE A 91 -13.07 -17.09 -7.05
CA ILE A 91 -13.73 -16.63 -8.28
C ILE A 91 -13.90 -17.89 -9.13
#